data_AF-A0A1Q8AEA7-F1
#
_entry.id   AF-A0A1Q8AEA7-F1
#
_cell.length_a   1.000
_cell.length_b   1.000
_cell.length_c   1.000
_cell.angle_alpha   90.00
_cell.angle_beta   90.00
_cell.angle_gamma   90.00
#
_symmetry.space_group_name_H-M   'P 1'
#
loop_
_entity.id
_entity.type
_entity.pdbx_description
1 polymer ?
#
loop_
_entity_poly.entity_id
_entity_poly.type
_entity_poly.pdbx_seq_one_letter_code
_entity_poly.pdbx_strand_id
1 'polypeptide(L)'
;MLADKIAAGIGSWTFLVVQTFLVLCWVTANLIGFVNHWDPFPFILLNLLFSVQAAYTGPVLLLAGNRQAQKDRLTLEHAAEEAEKADVQNVEILKAIEQNTEVTIQILRHVESLVSDHMAEDAKRVSQQGA
;
A
#
# COMPACT_ATOMS: atom_id res chain seq x y z
N MET A 1 -10.98 -11.10 8.61
CA MET A 1 -12.41 -11.19 8.27
C MET A 1 -13.34 -10.65 9.35
N LEU A 2 -13.32 -11.14 10.61
CA LEU A 2 -14.24 -10.65 11.65
C LEU A 2 -14.00 -9.17 12.05
N ALA A 3 -12.75 -8.76 12.33
CA ALA A 3 -12.51 -7.37 12.73
C ALA A 3 -12.47 -6.38 11.55
N ASP A 4 -12.36 -6.86 10.30
CA ASP A 4 -12.45 -5.99 9.12
C ASP A 4 -13.93 -5.55 8.92
N LYS A 5 -14.88 -6.44 9.24
CA LYS A 5 -16.32 -6.13 9.27
C LYS A 5 -16.72 -5.26 10.48
N ILE A 6 -16.09 -5.46 11.64
CA ILE A 6 -16.33 -4.63 12.83
C ILE A 6 -15.79 -3.20 12.61
N ALA A 7 -14.60 -3.05 12.01
CA ALA A 7 -14.06 -1.74 11.66
C ALA A 7 -14.92 -1.00 10.62
N ALA A 8 -15.38 -1.71 9.57
CA ALA A 8 -16.30 -1.15 8.59
C ALA A 8 -17.70 -0.83 9.18
N GLY A 9 -18.14 -1.58 10.20
CA GLY A 9 -19.42 -1.40 10.87
C GLY A 9 -19.45 -0.23 11.86
N ILE A 10 -18.38 -0.06 12.66
CA ILE A 10 -18.26 1.02 13.64
C ILE A 10 -18.05 2.39 12.95
N GLY A 11 -17.46 2.40 11.75
CA GLY A 11 -17.26 3.61 10.95
C GLY A 11 -18.45 4.02 10.07
N SER A 12 -19.53 3.23 10.03
CA SER A 12 -20.68 3.54 9.18
C SER A 12 -21.63 4.53 9.83
N TRP A 13 -21.99 5.61 9.11
CA TRP A 13 -23.02 6.58 9.52
C TRP A 13 -24.35 5.92 9.93
N THR A 14 -24.67 4.75 9.35
CA THR A 14 -25.89 4.00 9.68
C THR A 14 -25.91 3.46 11.11
N PHE A 15 -24.77 3.10 11.69
CA PHE A 15 -24.69 2.58 13.07
C PHE A 15 -25.02 3.67 14.09
N LEU A 16 -24.45 4.86 13.89
CA LEU A 16 -24.72 6.03 14.74
C LEU A 16 -26.21 6.40 14.72
N VAL A 17 -26.83 6.42 13.54
CA VAL A 17 -28.26 6.75 13.40
C VAL A 17 -29.15 5.74 14.13
N VAL A 18 -28.90 4.43 13.95
CA VAL A 18 -29.68 3.37 14.64
C VAL A 18 -29.49 3.45 16.15
N GLN A 19 -28.25 3.64 16.63
CA GLN A 19 -27.95 3.78 18.05
C GLN A 19 -28.64 4.99 18.68
N THR A 20 -28.57 6.15 18.04
CA THR A 20 -29.25 7.36 18.51
C THR A 20 -30.76 7.17 18.53
N PHE A 21 -31.34 6.52 17.51
CA PHE A 21 -32.77 6.27 17.46
C PHE A 21 -33.23 5.31 18.57
N LEU A 22 -32.46 4.25 18.84
CA LEU A 22 -32.77 3.28 19.89
C LEU A 22 -32.74 3.94 21.28
N VAL A 23 -31.70 4.75 21.56
CA VAL A 23 -31.59 5.51 22.82
C VAL A 23 -32.74 6.51 22.95
N LEU A 24 -33.05 7.25 21.88
CA LEU A 24 -34.14 8.22 21.88
C LEU A 24 -35.49 7.56 22.13
N CYS A 25 -35.80 6.46 21.44
CA CYS A 25 -37.01 5.68 21.67
C CYS A 25 -37.10 5.16 23.10
N TRP A 26 -35.99 4.69 23.68
CA TRP A 26 -35.95 4.21 25.06
C TRP A 26 -36.22 5.31 26.08
N VAL A 27 -35.62 6.48 25.89
CA VAL A 27 -35.85 7.67 26.72
C VAL A 27 -37.29 8.13 26.60
N THR A 28 -37.84 8.22 25.39
CA THR A 28 -39.24 8.64 25.15
C THR A 28 -40.24 7.64 25.76
N ALA A 29 -40.00 6.32 25.64
CA ALA A 29 -40.85 5.30 26.24
C ALA A 29 -40.83 5.33 27.78
N ASN A 30 -39.67 5.60 28.39
CA ASN A 30 -39.56 5.82 29.84
C ASN A 30 -40.25 7.11 30.29
N LEU A 31 -40.09 8.21 29.53
CA LEU A 31 -40.68 9.51 29.87
C LEU A 31 -42.22 9.52 29.80
N ILE A 32 -42.81 8.78 28.85
CA ILE A 32 -44.27 8.65 28.70
C ILE A 32 -44.87 7.75 29.81
N GLY A 33 -44.04 7.17 30.68
CA GLY A 33 -44.50 6.35 31.80
C GLY A 33 -45.05 4.98 31.38
N PHE A 34 -44.77 4.56 30.14
CA PHE A 34 -45.21 3.25 29.62
C PHE A 34 -44.56 2.08 30.37
N VAL A 35 -43.39 2.33 30.98
CA VAL A 35 -42.65 1.40 31.81
C VAL A 35 -42.54 2.04 33.20
N ASN A 36 -43.38 1.59 34.15
CA ASN A 36 -43.46 2.04 35.54
C ASN A 36 -42.08 2.41 36.16
N HIS A 37 -41.71 3.70 36.13
CA HIS A 37 -40.60 4.32 36.89
C HIS A 37 -39.30 3.49 37.01
N TRP A 38 -38.97 2.67 36.02
CA TRP A 38 -37.87 1.70 36.14
C TRP A 38 -36.49 2.39 36.07
N ASP A 39 -36.43 3.58 35.49
CA ASP A 39 -35.27 4.48 35.50
C ASP A 39 -35.69 5.96 35.70
N PRO A 40 -35.93 6.40 36.96
CA PRO A 40 -36.26 7.78 37.28
C PRO A 40 -35.09 8.74 36.97
N PHE A 41 -35.38 10.02 36.78
CA PHE A 41 -34.36 11.05 36.54
C PHE A 41 -33.33 11.07 37.70
N PRO A 42 -32.00 11.01 37.45
CA PRO A 42 -31.26 11.01 36.18
C PRO A 42 -30.97 9.59 35.70
N PHE A 43 -31.29 9.25 34.44
CA PHE A 43 -31.23 7.90 33.84
C PHE A 43 -29.94 7.11 34.19
N ILE A 44 -29.96 6.37 35.30
CA ILE A 44 -28.76 5.79 35.90
C ILE A 44 -28.29 4.57 35.11
N LEU A 45 -29.25 3.83 34.53
CA LEU A 45 -28.98 2.64 33.74
C LEU A 45 -28.42 3.01 32.37
N LEU A 46 -28.94 4.07 31.74
CA LEU A 46 -28.37 4.59 30.49
C LEU A 46 -26.95 5.11 30.71
N ASN A 47 -26.72 5.85 31.79
CA ASN A 47 -25.40 6.34 32.12
C ASN A 47 -24.40 5.18 32.36
N LEU A 48 -24.82 4.16 33.10
CA LEU A 48 -24.03 2.95 33.32
C LEU A 48 -23.73 2.21 32.01
N LEU A 49 -24.72 2.06 31.13
CA LEU A 49 -24.56 1.39 29.84
C LEU A 49 -23.56 2.12 28.95
N PHE A 50 -23.63 3.46 28.87
CA PHE A 50 -22.65 4.26 28.13
C PHE A 50 -21.25 4.17 28.74
N SER A 51 -21.14 4.15 30.07
CA SER A 51 -19.86 3.98 30.76
C SER A 51 -19.20 2.63 30.42
N VAL A 52 -19.98 1.54 30.46
CA VAL A 52 -19.50 0.21 30.05
C VAL A 52 -19.14 0.17 28.56
N GLN A 53 -19.97 0.80 27.71
CA GLN A 53 -19.70 0.88 26.28
C GLN A 53 -18.36 1.59 26.00
N ALA A 54 -18.09 2.72 26.67
CA ALA A 54 -16.82 3.43 26.56
C ALA A 54 -15.65 2.58 27.09
N ALA A 55 -15.82 1.92 28.24
CA ALA A 55 -14.82 1.06 28.84
C ALA A 55 -14.45 -0.15 27.95
N TYR A 56 -15.42 -0.73 27.24
CA TYR A 56 -15.17 -1.86 26.33
C TYR A 56 -14.60 -1.43 24.97
N THR A 57 -14.88 -0.19 24.55
CA THR A 57 -14.36 0.35 23.28
C THR A 57 -12.84 0.40 23.27
N GLY A 58 -12.20 0.81 24.37
CA GLY A 58 -10.74 0.89 24.48
C GLY A 58 -10.03 -0.44 24.19
N PRO A 59 -10.32 -1.52 24.94
CA PRO A 59 -9.73 -2.84 24.71
C PRO A 59 -10.01 -3.41 23.32
N VAL A 60 -11.24 -3.30 22.81
CA VAL A 60 -11.58 -3.77 21.46
C VAL A 60 -10.79 -3.03 20.40
N LEU A 61 -10.66 -1.70 20.54
CA LEU A 61 -9.88 -0.88 19.63
C LEU A 61 -8.39 -1.25 19.68
N LEU A 62 -7.84 -1.51 20.87
CA LEU A 62 -6.46 -1.97 21.03
C LEU A 62 -6.23 -3.35 20.41
N LEU A 63 -7.16 -4.29 20.58
CA LEU A 63 -7.08 -5.63 19.97
C LEU A 63 -7.23 -5.56 18.45
N ALA A 64 -8.16 -4.74 17.95
CA ALA A 64 -8.34 -4.51 16.51
C ALA A 64 -7.10 -3.86 15.90
N GLY A 65 -6.53 -2.86 16.58
CA GLY A 65 -5.31 -2.16 16.19
C GLY A 65 -4.09 -3.08 16.19
N ASN A 66 -3.87 -3.87 17.25
CA ASN A 66 -2.75 -4.82 17.32
C ASN A 66 -2.83 -5.87 16.19
N ARG A 67 -4.02 -6.37 15.90
CA ARG A 67 -4.23 -7.31 14.79
C ARG A 67 -4.00 -6.67 13.42
N GLN A 68 -4.43 -5.42 13.24
CA GLN A 68 -4.19 -4.69 12.00
C GLN A 68 -2.69 -4.40 11.81
N ALA A 69 -2.01 -3.95 12.87
CA ALA A 69 -0.58 -3.69 12.86
C ALA A 69 0.25 -4.94 12.53
N GLN A 70 -0.15 -6.13 13.00
CA GLN A 70 0.49 -7.39 12.62
C GLN A 70 0.37 -7.69 11.12
N LYS A 71 -0.82 -7.48 10.52
CA LYS A 71 -1.02 -7.63 9.07
C LYS A 71 -0.23 -6.60 8.28
N ASP A 72 -0.26 -5.35 8.71
CA ASP A 72 0.44 -4.25 8.06
C ASP A 72 1.95 -4.50 8.09
N ARG A 73 2.48 -4.99 9.21
CA ARG A 73 3.89 -5.38 9.30
C ARG A 73 4.28 -6.45 8.28
N LEU A 74 3.50 -7.54 8.16
CA LEU A 74 3.77 -8.58 7.16
C LEU A 74 3.69 -8.03 5.73
N THR A 75 2.73 -7.15 5.47
CA THR A 75 2.57 -6.50 4.16
C THR A 75 3.78 -5.62 3.83
N LEU A 76 4.28 -4.87 4.81
CA LEU A 76 5.48 -4.03 4.67
C LEU A 76 6.74 -4.87 4.47
N GLU A 77 6.90 -5.98 5.21
CA GLU A 77 8.03 -6.90 5.03
C GLU A 77 8.06 -7.49 3.62
N HIS A 78 6.90 -7.93 3.10
CA HIS A 78 6.81 -8.41 1.71
C HIS A 78 7.09 -7.32 0.68
N ALA A 79 6.56 -6.10 0.88
CA ALA A 79 6.83 -4.98 -0.02
C ALA A 79 8.32 -4.58 -0.03
N ALA A 80 8.99 -4.67 1.12
CA ALA A 80 10.43 -4.43 1.22
C ALA A 80 11.24 -5.51 0.48
N GLU A 81 10.87 -6.78 0.63
CA GLU A 81 11.51 -7.90 -0.07
C GLU A 81 11.32 -7.79 -1.59
N GLU A 82 10.13 -7.38 -2.04
CA GLU A 82 9.84 -7.16 -3.46
C GLU A 82 10.64 -5.97 -4.02
N ALA A 83 10.78 -4.89 -3.25
CA ALA A 83 11.60 -3.74 -3.61
C ALA A 83 13.09 -4.11 -3.74
N GLU A 84 13.64 -4.89 -2.79
CA GLU A 84 15.02 -5.37 -2.88
C GLU A 84 15.25 -6.24 -4.13
N LYS A 85 14.32 -7.14 -4.44
CA LYS A 85 14.38 -7.95 -5.67
C LYS A 85 14.31 -7.09 -6.93
N ALA A 86 13.49 -6.03 -6.93
CA ALA A 86 13.40 -5.10 -8.03
C ALA A 86 14.71 -4.34 -8.22
N ASP A 87 15.36 -3.89 -7.14
CA ASP A 87 16.66 -3.22 -7.20
C ASP A 87 17.76 -4.12 -7.76
N VAL A 88 17.81 -5.38 -7.34
CA VAL A 88 18.76 -6.36 -7.91
C VAL A 88 18.52 -6.56 -9.41
N GLN A 89 17.27 -6.72 -9.83
CA GLN A 89 16.92 -6.84 -11.25
C GLN A 89 17.28 -5.58 -12.04
N ASN A 90 17.06 -4.39 -11.47
CA ASN A 90 17.43 -3.13 -12.10
C ASN A 90 18.95 -3.06 -12.33
N VAL A 91 19.77 -3.47 -11.37
CA VAL A 91 21.22 -3.54 -11.52
C VAL A 91 21.63 -4.52 -12.64
N GLU A 92 20.97 -5.68 -12.71
CA GLU A 92 21.23 -6.66 -13.77
C GLU A 92 20.88 -6.13 -15.16
N ILE A 93 19.73 -5.46 -15.30
CA ILE A 93 19.32 -4.79 -16.53
C ILE A 93 20.33 -3.71 -16.94
N LEU A 94 20.76 -2.87 -16.00
CA LEU A 94 21.74 -1.82 -16.27
C LEU A 94 23.07 -2.40 -16.78
N LYS A 95 23.53 -3.51 -16.17
CA LYS A 95 24.73 -4.22 -16.63
C LYS A 95 24.58 -4.79 -18.04
N ALA A 96 23.40 -5.32 -18.38
CA ALA A 96 23.12 -5.82 -19.72
C ALA A 96 23.08 -4.68 -20.77
N ILE A 97 22.58 -3.50 -20.40
CA ILE A 97 22.61 -2.30 -21.25
C ILE A 97 24.05 -1.82 -21.48
N GLU A 98 24.87 -1.79 -20.42
CA GLU A 98 26.29 -1.43 -20.51
C GLU A 98 27.03 -2.39 -21.46
N GLN A 99 26.84 -3.70 -21.29
CA GLN A 99 27.45 -4.71 -22.17
C GLN A 99 27.02 -4.56 -23.63
N ASN A 100 25.73 -4.31 -23.90
CA ASN A 100 25.26 -4.04 -25.26
C ASN A 100 25.89 -2.76 -25.85
N THR A 101 26.07 -1.73 -25.01
CA THR A 101 26.72 -0.47 -25.41
C THR A 101 28.18 -0.72 -25.79
N GLU A 102 28.92 -1.50 -24.99
CA GLU A 102 30.30 -1.88 -25.31
C GLU A 102 30.41 -2.65 -26.63
N VAL A 103 29.56 -3.65 -26.84
CA VAL A 103 29.53 -4.44 -28.09
C VAL A 103 29.23 -3.53 -29.28
N THR A 104 28.28 -2.60 -29.14
CA THR A 104 27.95 -1.62 -30.19
C THR A 104 29.17 -0.77 -30.54
N ILE A 105 29.92 -0.29 -29.54
CA ILE A 105 31.15 0.49 -29.75
C ILE A 105 32.24 -0.36 -30.42
N GLN A 106 32.39 -1.63 -30.05
CA GLN A 106 33.36 -2.53 -30.68
C GLN A 106 33.05 -2.75 -32.16
N ILE A 107 31.78 -2.98 -32.50
CA ILE A 107 31.34 -3.12 -33.90
C ILE A 107 31.66 -1.83 -34.68
N LEU A 108 31.36 -0.67 -34.09
CA LEU A 108 31.61 0.62 -34.74
C LEU A 108 33.10 0.81 -35.07
N ARG A 109 33.98 0.51 -34.10
CA ARG A 109 35.44 0.57 -34.29
C ARG A 109 35.93 -0.43 -35.33
N HIS A 110 35.38 -1.65 -35.35
CA HIS A 110 35.78 -2.66 -36.33
C HIS A 110 35.41 -2.22 -37.76
N VAL A 111 34.20 -1.69 -37.95
CA VAL A 111 33.77 -1.15 -39.25
C VAL A 111 34.67 0.02 -39.68
N GLU A 112 35.00 0.95 -38.78
CA GLU A 112 35.90 2.07 -39.08
C GLU A 112 37.29 1.59 -39.53
N SER A 113 37.84 0.57 -38.86
CA SER A 113 39.14 -0.01 -39.25
C SER A 113 39.11 -0.65 -40.64
N LEU A 114 38.04 -1.38 -40.96
CA LEU A 114 37.86 -2.00 -42.29
C LEU A 114 37.77 -0.95 -43.40
N VAL A 115 37.05 0.15 -43.15
CA VAL A 115 36.96 1.28 -44.09
C VAL A 115 38.33 1.93 -44.27
N SER A 116 39.06 2.18 -43.19
CA SER A 116 40.40 2.78 -43.24
C SER A 116 41.38 1.92 -44.05
N ASP A 117 41.36 0.60 -43.86
CA ASP A 117 42.21 -0.34 -44.59
C ASP A 117 41.87 -0.37 -46.09
N HIS A 118 40.58 -0.37 -46.45
CA HIS A 118 40.15 -0.28 -47.85
C HIS A 118 40.59 1.03 -48.51
N MET A 119 40.43 2.17 -47.83
CA MET A 119 40.89 3.47 -48.34
C MET A 119 42.42 3.50 -48.55
N ALA A 120 43.18 2.86 -47.65
CA ALA A 120 44.64 2.75 -47.77
C ALA A 120 45.06 1.83 -48.93
N GLU A 121 44.34 0.72 -49.17
CA GLU A 121 44.56 -0.13 -50.34
C GLU A 121 44.24 0.61 -51.64
N ASP A 122 43.09 1.30 -51.72
CA ASP A 122 42.67 2.02 -52.92
C ASP A 122 43.66 3.15 -53.26
N ALA A 123 44.16 3.88 -52.27
CA ALA A 123 45.18 4.91 -52.46
C ALA A 123 46.48 4.32 -53.05
N LYS A 124 46.92 3.14 -52.60
CA LYS A 124 48.07 2.44 -53.16
C LYS A 124 47.82 2.01 -54.61
N ARG A 125 46.65 1.47 -54.91
CA ARG A 125 46.28 1.02 -56.27
C ARG A 125 46.27 2.19 -57.26
N VAL A 126 45.73 3.34 -56.86
CA VAL A 126 45.73 4.56 -57.67
C VAL A 126 47.16 5.09 -57.89
N SER A 127 48.04 5.04 -56.89
CA SER A 127 49.45 5.44 -57.06
C SER A 127 50.26 4.52 -57.99
N GLN A 128 49.89 3.24 -58.08
CA GLN A 128 50.56 2.27 -58.95
C GLN A 128 50.06 2.32 -60.40
N GLN A 129 48.83 2.81 -60.64
CA GLN A 129 48.29 3.00 -62.00
C GLN A 129 48.66 4.34 -62.64
N GLY A 130 49.13 5.31 -61.85
CA GLY A 130 49.52 6.66 -62.33
C GLY A 130 51.01 6.87 -62.63
N ALA A 131 51.82 5.80 -62.61
CA ALA A 131 53.26 5.82 -62.94
C ALA A 131 53.52 5.04 -64.23
#